data_AF-A0A336NI28-F1
#
_entry.id   AF-A0A336NI28-F1
#
_cell.length_a   1.000
_cell.length_b   1.000
_cell.length_c   1.000
_cell.angle_alpha   90.00
_cell.angle_beta   90.00
_cell.angle_gamma   90.00
#
_symmetry.space_group_name_H-M   'P 1'
#
loop_
_entity.id
_entity.type
_entity.pdbx_description
1 polymer ?
#
loop_
_entity_poly.entity_id
_entity_poly.type
_entity_poly.pdbx_seq_one_letter_code
_entity_poly.pdbx_strand_id
1 'polypeptide(L)'
;MSFVAQFTDKLRSLAEVLIHSFPEKFDSTLFEQIEQQREDPATNIGQMAVAVAMSDFVAEAWQKQPAFLAKCWEKLPHFEDCDQYAKRLDEVLQHVQTEEQLYRELRLFRAREMVKLSVCQSLNFATVEQVLFACRNWLKA
;
A
#
# COMPACT_ATOMS: atom_id res chain seq x y z
N MET A 1 4.09 25.35 6.96
CA MET A 1 4.67 24.19 6.26
C MET A 1 3.54 23.21 6.01
N SER A 2 3.41 22.71 4.78
CA SER A 2 2.43 21.68 4.44
C SER A 2 2.71 20.42 5.26
N PHE A 3 1.66 19.79 5.83
CA PHE A 3 1.78 18.56 6.62
C PHE A 3 2.51 17.45 5.84
N VAL A 4 2.20 17.35 4.54
CA VAL A 4 2.76 16.36 3.63
C VAL A 4 4.22 16.66 3.29
N ALA A 5 4.63 17.93 3.28
CA ALA A 5 6.00 18.31 2.91
C ALA A 5 7.07 17.69 3.84
N GLN A 6 6.73 17.44 5.10
CA GLN A 6 7.61 16.79 6.09
C GLN A 6 7.88 15.30 5.77
N PHE A 7 7.08 14.68 4.90
CA PHE A 7 7.17 13.26 4.55
C PHE A 7 7.62 13.03 3.11
N THR A 8 8.07 14.08 2.43
CA THR A 8 8.60 14.00 1.06
C THR A 8 9.71 12.96 0.94
N ASP A 9 10.61 12.89 1.92
CA ASP A 9 11.74 11.96 1.88
C ASP A 9 11.28 10.49 1.88
N LYS A 10 10.19 10.18 2.59
CA LYS A 10 9.58 8.83 2.56
C LYS A 10 9.00 8.52 1.19
N LEU A 11 8.30 9.47 0.58
CA LEU A 11 7.72 9.28 -0.74
C LEU A 11 8.81 9.13 -1.83
N ARG A 12 9.89 9.91 -1.73
CA ARG A 12 11.06 9.79 -2.60
C ARG A 12 11.75 8.45 -2.44
N SER A 13 11.93 7.97 -1.21
CA SER A 13 12.49 6.64 -0.95
C SER A 13 11.63 5.52 -1.57
N LEU A 14 10.30 5.64 -1.53
CA LEU A 14 9.39 4.71 -2.21
C LEU A 14 9.57 4.75 -3.74
N ALA A 15 9.72 5.94 -4.31
CA ALA A 15 10.01 6.10 -5.74
C ALA A 15 11.36 5.48 -6.13
N GLU A 16 12.41 5.64 -5.32
CA GLU A 16 13.71 4.98 -5.55
C GLU A 16 13.56 3.45 -5.60
N VAL A 17 12.79 2.88 -4.67
CA VAL A 17 12.50 1.44 -4.64
C VAL A 17 11.77 1.00 -5.92
N LEU A 18 10.83 1.79 -6.41
CA LEU A 18 10.10 1.50 -7.65
C LEU A 18 10.98 1.55 -8.89
N ILE A 19 11.78 2.61 -9.04
CA ILE A 19 12.69 2.78 -10.18
C ILE A 19 13.73 1.65 -10.19
N HIS A 20 14.28 1.29 -9.03
CA HIS A 20 15.26 0.21 -8.92
C HIS A 20 14.64 -1.17 -9.23
N SER A 21 13.42 -1.42 -8.74
CA SER A 21 12.76 -2.73 -8.89
C SER A 21 12.09 -2.92 -10.25
N PHE A 22 11.64 -1.84 -10.89
CA PHE A 22 10.91 -1.85 -12.15
C PHE A 22 11.36 -0.70 -13.08
N PRO A 23 12.63 -0.70 -13.53
CA PRO A 23 13.19 0.38 -14.35
C PRO A 23 12.50 0.50 -15.73
N GLU A 24 11.81 -0.53 -16.19
CA GLU A 24 11.04 -0.50 -17.44
C GLU A 24 9.70 0.22 -17.32
N LYS A 25 9.21 0.42 -16.08
CA LYS A 25 7.91 1.06 -15.80
C LYS A 25 8.05 2.44 -15.15
N PHE A 26 9.05 2.62 -14.30
CA PHE A 26 9.25 3.86 -13.56
C PHE A 26 10.64 4.40 -13.83
N ASP A 27 10.72 5.71 -14.06
CA ASP A 27 11.96 6.43 -14.33
C ASP A 27 12.12 7.62 -13.36
N SER A 28 13.17 8.42 -13.56
CA SER A 28 13.44 9.58 -12.72
C SER A 28 12.40 10.70 -12.83
N THR A 29 11.50 10.68 -13.82
CA THR A 29 10.40 11.67 -13.91
C THR A 29 9.43 11.52 -12.74
N LEU A 30 9.42 10.36 -12.09
CA LEU A 30 8.64 10.10 -10.89
C LEU A 30 8.93 11.10 -9.77
N PHE A 31 10.19 11.52 -9.60
CA PHE A 31 10.54 12.52 -8.59
C PHE A 31 9.93 13.89 -8.89
N GLU A 32 9.86 14.28 -10.16
CA GLU A 32 9.22 15.54 -10.57
C GLU A 32 7.71 15.48 -10.36
N GLN A 33 7.08 14.34 -10.72
CA GLN A 33 5.65 14.11 -10.46
C GLN A 33 5.33 14.19 -8.97
N ILE A 34 6.19 13.65 -8.12
CA ILE A 34 6.08 13.74 -6.66
C ILE A 34 6.10 15.20 -6.19
N GLU A 35 7.08 15.99 -6.63
CA GLU A 35 7.17 17.40 -6.21
C GLU A 35 5.94 18.21 -6.64
N GLN A 36 5.39 17.91 -7.82
CA GLN A 36 4.23 18.61 -8.37
C GLN A 36 2.90 18.17 -7.73
N GLN A 37 2.73 16.88 -7.45
CA GLN A 37 1.43 16.30 -7.10
C GLN A 37 1.29 15.93 -5.61
N ARG A 38 2.38 15.88 -4.83
CA ARG A 38 2.31 15.46 -3.41
C ARG A 38 1.32 16.27 -2.56
N GLU A 39 1.06 17.52 -2.91
CA GLU A 39 0.13 18.39 -2.17
C GLU A 39 -1.30 18.32 -2.69
N ASP A 40 -1.53 17.66 -3.84
CA ASP A 40 -2.85 17.54 -4.44
C ASP A 40 -3.55 16.23 -4.01
N PRO A 41 -4.52 16.27 -3.07
CA PRO A 41 -5.21 15.09 -2.58
C PRO A 41 -6.15 14.44 -3.62
N ALA A 42 -6.38 15.08 -4.77
CA ALA A 42 -7.13 14.48 -5.88
C ALA A 42 -6.27 13.52 -6.71
N THR A 43 -4.94 13.63 -6.63
CA THR A 43 -4.00 12.77 -7.36
C THR A 43 -3.65 11.52 -6.57
N ASN A 44 -3.31 10.43 -7.27
CA ASN A 44 -2.86 9.20 -6.60
C ASN A 44 -1.59 9.45 -5.76
N ILE A 45 -0.66 10.26 -6.27
CA ILE A 45 0.58 10.62 -5.56
C ILE A 45 0.29 11.41 -4.29
N GLY A 46 -0.58 12.42 -4.34
CA GLY A 46 -0.95 13.18 -3.14
C GLY A 46 -1.68 12.33 -2.11
N GLN A 47 -2.55 11.42 -2.54
CA GLN A 47 -3.17 10.43 -1.65
C GLN A 47 -2.14 9.49 -1.01
N MET A 48 -1.17 8.99 -1.78
CA MET A 48 -0.07 8.19 -1.24
C MET A 48 0.74 8.98 -0.21
N ALA A 49 0.95 10.27 -0.46
CA ALA A 49 1.68 11.14 0.43
C ALA A 49 0.93 11.37 1.75
N VAL A 50 -0.40 11.49 1.72
CA VAL A 50 -1.24 11.50 2.94
C VAL A 50 -1.15 10.16 3.67
N ALA A 51 -1.27 9.02 2.97
CA ALA A 51 -1.21 7.70 3.59
C ALA A 51 0.13 7.43 4.31
N VAL A 52 1.25 7.83 3.70
CA VAL A 52 2.60 7.72 4.26
C VAL A 52 2.82 8.70 5.41
N ALA A 53 2.23 9.90 5.34
CA ALA A 53 2.29 10.88 6.42
C ALA A 53 1.46 10.46 7.65
N MET A 54 0.38 9.70 7.44
CA MET A 54 -0.51 9.22 8.50
C MET A 54 -0.07 7.88 9.10
N SER A 55 0.72 7.07 8.39
CA SER A 55 1.07 5.72 8.84
C SER A 55 2.47 5.30 8.40
N ASP A 56 3.40 5.23 9.35
CA ASP A 56 4.76 4.71 9.13
C ASP A 56 4.76 3.24 8.67
N PHE A 57 3.78 2.47 9.15
CA PHE A 57 3.58 1.09 8.74
C PHE A 57 3.36 0.95 7.22
N VAL A 58 2.60 1.86 6.61
CA VAL A 58 2.35 1.86 5.16
C VAL A 58 3.66 2.06 4.39
N ALA A 59 4.47 3.04 4.80
CA ALA A 59 5.76 3.32 4.17
C ALA A 59 6.70 2.11 4.26
N GLU A 60 6.86 1.52 5.45
CA GLU A 60 7.72 0.35 5.64
C GLU A 60 7.25 -0.86 4.85
N ALA A 61 5.94 -1.12 4.83
CA ALA A 61 5.39 -2.28 4.15
C ALA A 61 5.53 -2.16 2.63
N TRP A 62 5.37 -0.96 2.07
CA TRP A 62 5.61 -0.69 0.66
C TRP A 62 7.09 -0.81 0.28
N GLN A 63 8.02 -0.32 1.11
CA GLN A 63 9.46 -0.54 0.88
C GLN A 63 9.83 -2.03 0.86
N LYS A 64 9.25 -2.83 1.77
CA LYS A 64 9.51 -4.28 1.85
C LYS A 64 8.87 -5.07 0.70
N GLN A 65 7.90 -4.50 -0.01
CA GLN A 65 7.14 -5.17 -1.06
C GLN A 65 7.00 -4.30 -2.32
N PRO A 66 8.07 -4.15 -3.13
CA PRO A 66 8.07 -3.27 -4.29
C PRO A 66 6.97 -3.59 -5.31
N ALA A 67 6.68 -4.88 -5.54
CA ALA A 67 5.63 -5.30 -6.46
C ALA A 67 4.22 -4.88 -6.00
N PHE A 68 4.00 -4.81 -4.68
CA PHE A 68 2.74 -4.31 -4.13
C PHE A 68 2.68 -2.79 -4.19
N LEU A 69 3.78 -2.11 -3.87
CA LEU A 69 3.92 -0.66 -4.04
C LEU A 69 3.63 -0.24 -5.48
N ALA A 70 4.15 -0.93 -6.50
CA ALA A 70 3.92 -0.61 -7.91
C ALA A 70 2.42 -0.64 -8.26
N LYS A 71 1.68 -1.64 -7.75
CA LYS A 71 0.23 -1.72 -7.93
C LYS A 71 -0.50 -0.56 -7.24
N CYS A 72 -0.11 -0.22 -6.01
CA CYS A 72 -0.67 0.91 -5.27
C CYS A 72 -0.34 2.26 -5.93
N TRP A 73 0.81 2.36 -6.61
CA TRP A 73 1.24 3.54 -7.34
C TRP A 73 0.41 3.80 -8.61
N GLU A 74 -0.02 2.73 -9.28
CA GLU A 74 -0.96 2.82 -10.40
C GLU A 74 -2.40 3.08 -9.91
N LYS A 75 -2.84 2.36 -8.89
CA LYS A 75 -4.18 2.49 -8.31
C LYS A 75 -4.17 2.19 -6.81
N LEU A 76 -4.50 3.21 -6.00
CA LEU A 76 -4.65 3.02 -4.56
C LEU A 76 -5.85 2.12 -4.21
N PRO A 77 -5.70 1.26 -3.18
CA PRO A 77 -6.78 0.40 -2.73
C PRO A 77 -7.92 1.24 -2.13
N HIS A 78 -9.14 0.87 -2.49
CA HIS A 78 -10.37 1.40 -1.89
C HIS A 78 -10.98 0.38 -0.94
N PHE A 79 -11.96 0.81 -0.13
CA PHE A 79 -12.60 -0.07 0.84
C PHE A 79 -13.32 -1.26 0.18
N GLU A 80 -13.84 -1.07 -1.03
CA GLU A 80 -14.45 -2.15 -1.83
C GLU A 80 -13.45 -3.27 -2.19
N ASP A 81 -12.15 -2.95 -2.25
CA ASP A 81 -11.08 -3.92 -2.48
C ASP A 81 -10.69 -4.71 -1.21
N CYS A 82 -11.29 -4.38 -0.07
CA CYS A 82 -11.03 -4.95 1.25
C CYS A 82 -12.09 -6.00 1.66
N ASP A 83 -12.67 -6.69 0.70
CA ASP A 83 -13.56 -7.84 0.94
C ASP A 83 -12.99 -9.14 0.32
N GLN A 84 -13.68 -10.26 0.53
CA GLN A 84 -13.36 -11.57 -0.04
C GLN A 84 -11.96 -12.09 0.33
N TYR A 85 -11.55 -11.86 1.58
CA TYR A 85 -10.23 -12.26 2.09
C TYR A 85 -9.91 -13.73 1.84
N ALA A 86 -10.85 -14.64 2.13
CA ALA A 86 -10.66 -16.08 1.94
C ALA A 86 -10.37 -16.43 0.48
N LYS A 87 -11.13 -15.87 -0.47
CA LYS A 87 -10.92 -16.13 -1.90
C LYS A 87 -9.57 -15.61 -2.38
N ARG A 88 -9.20 -14.39 -2.00
CA ARG A 88 -7.92 -13.77 -2.37
C ARG A 88 -6.74 -14.49 -1.73
N LEU A 89 -6.93 -15.03 -0.52
CA LEU A 89 -5.93 -15.85 0.15
C LEU A 89 -5.75 -17.17 -0.59
N ASP A 90 -6.85 -17.87 -0.92
CA ASP A 90 -6.81 -19.10 -1.71
C ASP A 90 -6.07 -18.92 -3.04
N GLU A 91 -6.33 -17.82 -3.76
CA GLU A 91 -5.62 -17.49 -5.00
C GLU A 91 -4.09 -17.38 -4.80
N VAL A 92 -3.64 -16.82 -3.68
CA VAL A 92 -2.21 -16.75 -3.34
C VAL A 92 -1.67 -18.13 -2.97
N LEU A 93 -2.44 -18.91 -2.21
CA LEU A 93 -2.04 -20.23 -1.72
C LEU A 93 -1.99 -21.29 -2.83
N GLN A 94 -2.73 -21.13 -3.93
CA GLN A 94 -2.68 -22.05 -5.08
C GLN A 94 -1.28 -22.23 -5.68
N HIS A 95 -0.41 -21.24 -5.52
CA HIS A 95 0.97 -21.27 -6.04
C HIS A 95 2.01 -21.71 -5.00
N VAL A 96 1.60 -21.95 -3.75
CA VAL A 96 2.46 -22.34 -2.65
C VAL A 96 2.65 -23.85 -2.66
N GLN A 97 3.89 -24.31 -2.71
CA GLN A 97 4.22 -25.73 -2.75
C GLN A 97 4.93 -26.23 -1.49
N THR A 98 5.45 -25.32 -0.66
CA THR A 98 6.17 -25.67 0.57
C THR A 98 5.63 -24.92 1.78
N GLU A 99 5.85 -25.49 2.96
CA GLU A 99 5.44 -24.87 4.23
C GLU A 99 6.17 -23.54 4.49
N GLU A 100 7.43 -23.42 4.07
CA GLU A 100 8.20 -22.18 4.19
C GLU A 100 7.61 -21.06 3.31
N GLN A 101 7.21 -21.41 2.09
CA GLN A 101 6.50 -20.50 1.19
C GLN A 101 5.13 -20.13 1.76
N LEU A 102 4.41 -21.08 2.37
CA LEU A 102 3.13 -20.83 3.04
C LEU A 102 3.28 -19.74 4.10
N TYR A 103 4.18 -19.92 5.07
CA TYR A 103 4.38 -18.92 6.13
C TYR A 103 4.83 -17.57 5.58
N ARG A 104 5.64 -17.55 4.51
CA ARG A 104 6.07 -16.32 3.86
C ARG A 104 4.87 -15.61 3.21
N GLU A 105 4.10 -16.29 2.39
CA GLU A 105 2.96 -15.70 1.70
C GLU A 105 1.86 -15.25 2.67
N LEU A 106 1.60 -15.99 3.75
CA LEU A 106 0.67 -15.56 4.80
C LEU A 106 1.11 -14.25 5.46
N ARG A 107 2.40 -14.10 5.79
CA ARG A 107 2.95 -12.85 6.35
C ARG A 107 2.85 -11.69 5.37
N LEU A 108 3.17 -11.93 4.10
CA LEU A 108 3.09 -10.91 3.05
C LEU A 108 1.64 -10.49 2.80
N PHE A 109 0.73 -11.46 2.70
CA PHE A 109 -0.70 -11.22 2.52
C PHE A 109 -1.27 -10.40 3.68
N ARG A 110 -1.00 -10.80 4.93
CA ARG A 110 -1.39 -10.03 6.12
C ARG A 110 -0.91 -8.59 6.05
N ALA A 111 0.37 -8.39 5.73
CA ALA A 111 0.94 -7.04 5.64
C ALA A 111 0.25 -6.23 4.54
N ARG A 112 -0.02 -6.82 3.37
CA ARG A 112 -0.74 -6.16 2.26
C ARG A 112 -2.15 -5.74 2.68
N GLU A 113 -2.93 -6.63 3.30
CA GLU A 113 -4.30 -6.31 3.72
C GLU A 113 -4.34 -5.22 4.80
N MET A 114 -3.42 -5.27 5.76
CA MET A 114 -3.28 -4.21 6.76
C MET A 114 -2.91 -2.86 6.13
N VAL A 115 -2.06 -2.84 5.09
CA VAL A 115 -1.74 -1.61 4.37
C VAL A 115 -2.97 -1.07 3.66
N LYS A 116 -3.74 -1.90 2.97
CA LYS A 116 -4.98 -1.46 2.29
C LYS A 116 -5.96 -0.80 3.27
N LEU A 117 -6.18 -1.44 4.43
CA LEU A 117 -7.05 -0.90 5.47
C LEU A 117 -6.51 0.41 6.05
N SER A 118 -5.20 0.47 6.34
CA SER A 118 -4.56 1.69 6.84
C SER A 118 -4.68 2.84 5.83
N VAL A 119 -4.46 2.57 4.55
CA VAL A 119 -4.64 3.56 3.46
C VAL A 119 -6.09 4.04 3.40
N CYS A 120 -7.06 3.12 3.43
CA CYS A 120 -8.48 3.48 3.42
C CYS A 120 -8.87 4.36 4.60
N GLN A 121 -8.33 4.07 5.79
CA GLN A 121 -8.53 4.89 6.98
C GLN A 121 -7.90 6.27 6.83
N SER A 122 -6.64 6.34 6.36
CA SER A 122 -5.91 7.61 6.19
C SER A 122 -6.57 8.53 5.16
N LEU A 123 -7.19 7.97 4.13
CA LEU A 123 -7.87 8.70 3.05
C LEU A 123 -9.37 8.91 3.29
N ASN A 124 -9.88 8.51 4.46
CA ASN A 124 -11.29 8.59 4.81
C ASN A 124 -12.23 7.81 3.83
N PHE A 125 -11.69 6.78 3.17
CA PHE A 125 -12.46 5.83 2.36
C PHE A 125 -13.18 4.79 3.21
N ALA A 126 -12.77 4.65 4.48
CA ALA A 126 -13.41 3.79 5.45
C ALA A 126 -13.39 4.43 6.84
N THR A 127 -14.45 4.23 7.61
CA THR A 127 -14.49 4.60 9.02
C THR A 127 -13.66 3.63 9.86
N VAL A 128 -13.27 4.06 11.06
CA VAL A 128 -12.57 3.19 12.03
C VAL A 128 -13.39 1.93 12.31
N GLU A 129 -14.71 2.04 12.44
CA GLU A 129 -15.61 0.90 12.68
C GLU A 129 -15.59 -0.09 11.51
N GLN A 130 -15.62 0.40 10.27
CA GLN A 130 -15.53 -0.42 9.07
C GLN A 130 -14.20 -1.17 9.00
N VAL A 131 -13.10 -0.48 9.31
CA VAL A 131 -11.75 -1.08 9.36
C VAL A 131 -11.66 -2.15 10.45
N LEU A 132 -12.21 -1.89 11.64
CA LEU A 132 -12.26 -2.87 12.73
C LEU A 132 -13.09 -4.10 12.36
N PHE A 133 -14.24 -3.91 11.70
CA PHE A 133 -15.07 -5.01 11.23
C PHE A 133 -14.34 -5.85 10.17
N ALA A 134 -13.71 -5.20 9.20
CA ALA A 134 -12.92 -5.86 8.16
C ALA A 134 -11.75 -6.66 8.75
N CYS A 135 -11.00 -6.08 9.69
CA CYS A 135 -9.92 -6.75 10.42
C CYS A 135 -10.44 -7.97 11.21
N ARG A 136 -11.61 -7.86 11.83
CA ARG A 136 -12.26 -8.99 12.53
C ARG A 136 -12.67 -10.11 11.57
N ASN A 137 -13.18 -9.77 10.38
CA ASN A 137 -13.52 -10.78 9.38
C ASN A 137 -12.28 -11.47 8.84
N TRP A 138 -11.17 -10.73 8.67
CA TRP A 138 -9.89 -11.30 8.30
C TRP A 138 -9.35 -12.29 9.35
N LEU A 139 -9.48 -12.01 10.65
CA LEU A 139 -9.09 -12.95 11.72
C LEU A 139 -9.90 -14.25 11.76
N LYS A 140 -11.06 -14.30 11.08
CA LYS A 140 -11.94 -15.47 11.02
C LYS A 140 -11.81 -16.28 9.73
N ALA A 141 -11.13 -15.73 8.73
CA ALA A 141 -10.84 -16.39 7.46
C ALA A 141 -9.53 -17.19 7.57
#